data_AF-A0AAV7YSC2-F1
#
_entry.id   AF-A0AAV7YSC2-F1
#
_cell.length_a   1.000
_cell.length_b   1.000
_cell.length_c   1.000
_cell.angle_alpha   90.00
_cell.angle_beta   90.00
_cell.angle_gamma   90.00
#
_symmetry.space_group_name_H-M   'P 1'
#
loop_
_entity.id
_entity.type
_entity.pdbx_description
1 polymer ?
#
loop_
_entity_poly.entity_id
_entity_poly.type
_entity_poly.pdbx_seq_one_letter_code
_entity_poly.pdbx_strand_id
1 'polypeptide(L)'
;MPPKLRSRSKRSKETKQKSQQNNRRGRERTKKKPNNKKAIPHGPVIDFSQLRLETLLEIKKHYNIQRNTNNPKELSKLIFDKFHKQKVDEKTVIQEFLRISKEY
;
A
#
# COMPACT_ATOMS: atom_id res chain seq x y z
N MET A 1 34.93 33.47 63.24
CA MET A 1 34.86 33.56 61.76
C MET A 1 33.89 32.51 61.25
N PRO A 2 32.80 32.87 60.54
CA PRO A 2 32.05 31.91 59.74
C PRO A 2 32.00 32.32 58.25
N PRO A 3 32.29 31.41 57.31
CA PRO A 3 31.91 31.58 55.92
C PRO A 3 30.72 30.68 55.53
N LYS A 4 29.78 31.31 54.80
CA LYS A 4 29.13 30.91 53.52
C LYS A 4 28.48 29.50 53.41
N LEU A 5 27.42 29.22 52.64
CA LEU A 5 26.46 29.88 51.74
C LEU A 5 25.62 28.71 51.16
N ARG A 6 24.30 28.86 50.98
CA ARG A 6 23.48 28.29 49.87
C ARG A 6 22.00 28.57 50.16
N SER A 7 21.13 28.97 49.24
CA SER A 7 21.25 29.37 47.83
C SER A 7 19.98 30.13 47.44
N ARG A 8 20.14 31.07 46.51
CA ARG A 8 19.19 32.10 46.07
C ARG A 8 17.93 31.58 45.35
N SER A 9 16.79 32.13 45.77
CA SER A 9 15.61 32.44 44.95
C SER A 9 15.92 33.55 43.95
N LYS A 10 15.53 33.41 42.67
CA LYS A 10 15.17 34.50 41.72
C LYS A 10 14.23 33.92 40.65
N ARG A 11 12.94 34.27 40.64
CA ARG A 11 12.30 35.53 40.20
C ARG A 11 12.28 35.65 38.67
N SER A 12 11.08 35.39 38.16
CA SER A 12 10.56 35.62 36.81
C SER A 12 10.81 37.05 36.34
N LYS A 13 11.13 37.22 35.06
CA LYS A 13 11.04 38.50 34.35
C LYS A 13 10.38 38.28 32.99
N GLU A 14 9.19 38.84 32.84
CA GLU A 14 8.64 39.27 31.56
C GLU A 14 9.50 40.40 30.99
N THR A 15 9.75 40.36 29.68
CA THR A 15 9.92 41.56 28.86
C THR A 15 9.36 41.29 27.47
N LYS A 16 8.24 41.93 27.14
CA LYS A 16 7.79 42.17 25.75
C LYS A 16 8.67 43.27 25.15
N GLN A 17 9.16 43.11 23.93
CA GLN A 17 9.30 44.22 22.96
C GLN A 17 9.41 43.69 21.52
N LYS A 18 8.66 44.36 20.65
CA LYS A 18 8.49 44.12 19.20
C LYS A 18 9.75 44.49 18.41
N SER A 19 10.01 43.77 17.33
CA SER A 19 10.44 44.37 16.07
C SER A 19 9.93 43.52 14.88
N GLN A 20 8.87 44.01 14.25
CA GLN A 20 8.60 43.74 12.84
C GLN A 20 9.78 44.30 12.02
N GLN A 21 10.21 43.61 10.96
CA GLN A 21 10.17 44.12 9.58
C GLN A 21 10.99 43.22 8.63
N ASN A 22 10.26 42.47 7.81
CA ASN A 22 10.50 42.11 6.41
C ASN A 22 11.94 42.19 5.86
N ASN A 23 12.44 41.05 5.37
CA ASN A 23 13.13 41.01 4.08
C ASN A 23 12.73 39.76 3.28
N ARG A 24 11.76 39.96 2.38
CA ARG A 24 11.51 39.11 1.22
C ARG A 24 12.75 39.13 0.33
N ARG A 25 13.45 38.00 0.20
CA ARG A 25 14.16 37.64 -1.04
C ARG A 25 13.91 36.17 -1.32
N GLY A 26 13.18 35.93 -2.41
CA GLY A 26 12.65 34.63 -2.77
C GLY A 26 13.75 33.63 -3.07
N ARG A 27 13.51 32.38 -2.66
CA ARG A 27 14.03 31.19 -3.30
C ARG A 27 12.86 30.22 -3.48
N GLU A 28 12.43 30.17 -4.73
CA GLU A 28 11.76 29.07 -5.40
C GLU A 28 10.64 28.36 -4.62
N ARG A 29 9.42 28.84 -4.85
CA ARG A 29 8.28 27.92 -4.91
C ARG A 29 8.61 26.89 -5.99
N THR A 30 9.05 25.70 -5.59
CA THR A 30 9.03 24.53 -6.45
C THR A 30 7.57 24.39 -6.90
N LYS A 31 7.29 24.89 -8.10
CA LYS A 31 6.07 24.57 -8.82
C LYS A 31 6.14 23.05 -8.99
N LYS A 32 5.52 22.30 -8.06
CA LYS A 32 5.10 20.93 -8.33
C LYS A 32 4.21 21.06 -9.56
N LYS A 33 4.81 20.86 -10.73
CA LYS A 33 4.06 20.63 -11.96
C LYS A 33 3.02 19.57 -11.58
N PRO A 34 1.72 19.76 -11.85
CA PRO A 34 0.78 18.66 -11.72
C PRO A 34 1.38 17.56 -12.57
N ASN A 35 1.89 16.52 -11.92
CA ASN A 35 2.42 15.39 -12.61
C ASN A 35 1.16 14.72 -13.14
N ASN A 36 0.74 15.12 -14.35
CA ASN A 36 -0.30 14.48 -15.13
C ASN A 36 0.22 13.10 -15.55
N LYS A 37 0.58 12.27 -14.56
CA LYS A 37 0.48 10.83 -14.69
C LYS A 37 -1.00 10.63 -14.91
N LYS A 38 -1.40 10.54 -16.18
CA LYS A 38 -2.69 9.98 -16.57
C LYS A 38 -2.85 8.76 -15.68
N ALA A 39 -3.82 8.79 -14.77
CA ALA A 39 -4.16 7.62 -13.99
C ALA A 39 -4.50 6.59 -15.05
N ILE A 40 -3.61 5.61 -15.26
CA ILE A 40 -3.93 4.47 -16.10
C ILE A 40 -5.16 3.90 -15.39
N PRO A 41 -6.34 3.84 -16.02
CA PRO A 41 -7.50 3.29 -15.37
C PRO A 41 -7.09 1.88 -14.93
N HIS A 42 -7.07 1.68 -13.61
CA HIS A 42 -6.85 0.35 -13.07
C HIS A 42 -7.97 -0.50 -13.66
N GLY A 43 -7.60 -1.45 -14.53
CA GLY A 43 -8.55 -2.44 -15.03
C GLY A 43 -9.23 -3.15 -13.86
N PRO A 44 -10.36 -3.84 -14.11
CA PRO A 44 -11.05 -4.56 -13.05
C PRO A 44 -10.08 -5.50 -12.33
N VAL A 45 -9.99 -5.36 -11.01
CA VAL A 45 -9.14 -6.21 -10.16
C VAL A 45 -9.99 -7.39 -9.69
N ILE A 46 -9.51 -8.59 -9.96
CA ILE A 46 -10.16 -9.83 -9.50
C ILE A 46 -9.82 -10.03 -8.02
N ASP A 47 -10.85 -10.10 -7.18
CA ASP A 47 -10.71 -10.31 -5.74
C ASP A 47 -10.83 -11.81 -5.38
N PHE A 48 -9.68 -12.46 -5.22
CA PHE A 48 -9.61 -13.88 -4.82
C PHE A 48 -10.00 -14.12 -3.36
N SER A 49 -10.18 -13.08 -2.54
CA SER A 49 -10.62 -13.25 -1.15
C SER A 49 -12.10 -13.61 -1.02
N GLN A 50 -12.87 -13.43 -2.09
CA GLN A 50 -14.29 -13.77 -2.16
C GLN A 50 -14.52 -15.26 -2.50
N LEU A 51 -13.48 -15.99 -2.89
CA LEU A 51 -13.58 -17.41 -3.17
C LEU A 51 -13.71 -18.20 -1.87
N ARG A 52 -14.51 -19.27 -1.93
CA ARG A 52 -14.62 -20.24 -0.83
C ARG A 52 -13.27 -20.90 -0.55
N LEU A 53 -13.02 -21.28 0.70
CA LEU A 53 -11.77 -21.90 1.10
C LEU A 53 -11.52 -23.21 0.33
N GLU A 54 -12.55 -23.99 0.08
CA GLU A 54 -12.46 -25.23 -0.70
C GLU A 54 -11.97 -24.95 -2.13
N THR A 55 -12.48 -23.89 -2.76
CA THR A 55 -12.05 -23.46 -4.10
C THR A 55 -10.58 -23.02 -4.10
N LEU A 56 -10.15 -22.26 -3.09
CA LEU A 56 -8.74 -21.86 -2.95
C LEU A 56 -7.82 -23.07 -2.76
N LEU A 57 -8.21 -24.04 -1.93
CA LEU A 57 -7.45 -25.27 -1.72
C LEU A 57 -7.39 -26.13 -2.99
N GLU A 58 -8.47 -26.20 -3.75
CA GLU A 58 -8.51 -26.96 -5.00
C GLU A 58 -7.60 -26.33 -6.06
N ILE A 59 -7.66 -25.00 -6.21
CA ILE A 59 -6.76 -24.25 -7.09
C ILE A 59 -5.29 -24.44 -6.68
N LYS A 60 -5.00 -24.43 -5.36
CA LYS A 60 -3.65 -24.69 -4.84
C LYS A 60 -3.13 -26.06 -5.25
N LYS A 61 -3.98 -27.10 -5.20
CA LYS A 61 -3.66 -28.45 -5.68
C LYS A 61 -3.45 -28.46 -7.18
N HIS A 62 -4.35 -27.83 -7.95
CA HIS A 62 -4.26 -27.76 -9.41
C HIS A 62 -2.93 -27.13 -9.88
N TYR A 63 -2.49 -26.05 -9.24
CA TYR A 63 -1.20 -25.42 -9.52
C TYR A 63 0.00 -26.06 -8.80
N ASN A 64 -0.18 -27.17 -8.08
CA ASN A 64 0.86 -27.87 -7.31
C ASN A 64 1.66 -26.94 -6.37
N ILE A 65 0.98 -26.02 -5.67
CA ILE A 65 1.67 -25.04 -4.84
C ILE A 65 2.05 -25.66 -3.49
N GLN A 66 3.35 -25.90 -3.29
CA GLN A 66 3.91 -26.62 -2.14
C GLN A 66 3.90 -25.86 -0.80
N ARG A 67 3.29 -24.67 -0.70
CA ARG A 67 3.26 -23.92 0.58
C ARG A 67 2.29 -24.56 1.58
N ASN A 68 2.76 -24.87 2.78
CA ASN A 68 1.91 -25.35 3.87
C ASN A 68 1.19 -24.17 4.56
N THR A 69 0.22 -23.59 3.86
CA THR A 69 -0.73 -22.63 4.45
C THR A 69 -2.15 -23.06 4.13
N ASN A 70 -3.01 -22.97 5.15
CA ASN A 70 -4.46 -23.15 5.07
C ASN A 70 -5.19 -21.83 5.38
N ASN A 71 -4.45 -20.73 5.56
CA ASN A 71 -5.05 -19.43 5.82
C ASN A 71 -5.63 -18.86 4.52
N PRO A 72 -6.95 -18.57 4.45
CA PRO A 72 -7.59 -18.08 3.23
C PRO A 72 -6.96 -16.80 2.67
N LYS A 73 -6.48 -15.89 3.54
CA LYS A 73 -5.84 -14.64 3.11
C LYS A 73 -4.49 -14.86 2.45
N GLU A 74 -3.73 -15.83 2.93
CA GLU A 74 -2.44 -16.18 2.34
C GLU A 74 -2.62 -16.97 1.04
N LEU A 75 -3.60 -17.87 1.03
CA LEU A 75 -3.98 -18.63 -0.15
C LEU A 75 -4.46 -17.73 -1.29
N SER A 76 -5.37 -16.78 -1.02
CA SER A 76 -5.87 -15.86 -2.03
C SER A 76 -4.74 -15.03 -2.66
N LYS A 77 -3.81 -14.53 -1.84
CA LYS A 77 -2.63 -13.79 -2.33
C LYS A 77 -1.73 -14.67 -3.19
N LEU A 78 -1.44 -15.87 -2.74
CA LEU A 78 -0.58 -16.82 -3.45
C LEU A 78 -1.18 -17.28 -4.78
N ILE A 79 -2.50 -17.49 -4.82
CA ILE A 79 -3.23 -17.82 -6.05
C ILE A 79 -3.27 -16.63 -6.99
N PHE A 80 -3.54 -15.42 -6.48
CA PHE A 80 -3.47 -14.19 -7.27
C PHE A 80 -2.10 -14.02 -7.93
N ASP A 81 -1.01 -14.18 -7.15
CA ASP A 81 0.36 -14.07 -7.66
C ASP A 81 0.66 -15.09 -8.76
N LYS A 82 0.06 -16.29 -8.70
CA LYS A 82 0.19 -17.31 -9.74
C LYS A 82 -0.66 -17.01 -10.96
N PHE A 83 -1.93 -16.64 -10.75
CA PHE A 83 -2.87 -16.27 -11.80
C PHE A 83 -2.33 -15.12 -12.65
N HIS A 84 -1.79 -14.08 -12.02
CA HIS A 84 -1.22 -12.93 -12.73
C HIS A 84 0.03 -13.27 -13.56
N LYS A 85 0.75 -14.34 -13.20
CA LYS A 85 1.93 -14.80 -13.94
C LYS A 85 1.59 -15.82 -15.03
N GLN A 86 0.34 -16.28 -15.08
CA GLN A 86 -0.09 -17.26 -16.06
C GLN A 86 -0.13 -16.62 -17.45
N LYS A 87 0.59 -17.23 -18.40
CA LYS A 87 0.43 -16.92 -19.81
C LYS A 87 -0.76 -17.71 -20.34
N VAL A 88 -1.69 -17.03 -20.98
CA VAL A 88 -2.86 -17.64 -21.59
C VAL A 88 -2.91 -17.30 -23.07
N ASP A 89 -3.30 -18.28 -23.88
CA ASP A 89 -3.67 -18.04 -25.28
C ASP A 89 -5.19 -17.86 -25.35
N GLU A 90 -5.61 -16.67 -25.79
CA GLU A 90 -7.03 -16.26 -25.79
C GLU A 90 -7.90 -17.23 -26.58
N LYS A 91 -7.44 -17.62 -27.78
CA LYS A 91 -8.21 -18.51 -28.66
C LYS A 91 -8.42 -19.88 -27.99
N THR A 92 -7.36 -20.45 -27.44
CA THR A 92 -7.42 -21.75 -26.74
C THR A 92 -8.34 -21.67 -25.52
N VAL A 93 -8.21 -20.63 -24.69
CA VAL A 93 -9.03 -20.47 -23.48
C VAL A 93 -10.51 -20.30 -23.81
N ILE A 94 -10.85 -19.47 -24.80
CA ILE A 94 -12.25 -19.27 -25.20
C ILE A 94 -12.84 -20.54 -25.79
N GLN A 95 -12.12 -21.23 -26.68
CA GLN A 95 -12.60 -22.48 -27.28
C GLN A 95 -12.86 -23.54 -26.21
N GLU A 96 -11.93 -23.71 -25.27
CA GLU A 96 -12.06 -24.71 -24.23
C GLU A 96 -13.17 -24.37 -23.24
N PHE A 97 -13.31 -23.09 -22.87
CA PHE A 97 -14.42 -22.63 -22.05
C PHE A 97 -15.78 -22.90 -22.71
N LEU A 98 -15.92 -22.60 -24.00
CA LEU A 98 -17.17 -22.86 -24.74
C LEU A 98 -17.45 -24.35 -24.91
N ARG A 99 -16.42 -25.19 -25.03
CA ARG A 99 -16.56 -26.65 -25.09
C ARG A 99 -17.12 -27.19 -23.78
N ILE A 100 -16.48 -26.85 -22.68
CA ILE A 100 -16.90 -27.31 -21.33
C ILE A 100 -18.28 -26.77 -20.97
N SER A 101 -18.56 -25.49 -21.26
CA SER A 101 -19.84 -24.87 -20.90
C SER A 101 -21.04 -25.39 -21.68
N LYS A 102 -20.83 -26.15 -22.77
CA LYS A 102 -21.90 -26.80 -23.53
C LYS A 102 -22.15 -28.24 -23.09
N GLU A 103 -21.23 -28.83 -22.33
CA GLU A 103 -21.35 -30.20 -21.80
C GLU A 103 -22.16 -30.25 -20.49
N TYR A 104 -22.44 -29.09 -19.88
CA TYR A 104 -23.28 -28.92 -18.70
C TYR A 104 -24.59 -28.21 -19.05
#